data_AF-A0A4V6RFA8-F1
#
_entry.id   AF-A0A4V6RFA8-F1
#
_cell.length_a   1.000
_cell.length_b   1.000
_cell.length_c   1.000
_cell.angle_alpha   90.00
_cell.angle_beta   90.00
_cell.angle_gamma   90.00
#
_symmetry.space_group_name_H-M   'P 1'
#
loop_
_entity.id
_entity.type
_entity.pdbx_description
1 polymer ?
#
loop_
_entity_poly.entity_id
_entity_poly.type
_entity_poly.pdbx_seq_one_letter_code
_entity_poly.pdbx_strand_id
1 'polypeptide(L)'
;MLRPLLILAVALSATSAHGQTYQSVQDPAAPVTRGYPVEELAGILGELHYLSFACGGENDQQWREVMLEMLDLEAPTRGAYRERLANSFNEGFRFHERRQTRCGAEAELAREQLASQGRALAESLENEYFN
;
A
#
# COMPACT_ATOMS: atom_id res chain seq x y z
N MET A 1 -6.94 75.39 3.91
CA MET A 1 -8.00 74.44 4.34
C MET A 1 -7.32 73.24 4.96
N LEU A 2 -7.52 73.06 6.27
CA LEU A 2 -6.91 72.03 7.11
C LEU A 2 -7.70 70.71 6.92
N ARG A 3 -7.02 69.60 6.66
CA ARG A 3 -7.61 68.25 6.70
C ARG A 3 -6.65 67.27 7.42
N PRO A 4 -7.19 66.29 8.15
CA PRO A 4 -6.67 65.85 9.43
C PRO A 4 -5.78 64.60 9.37
N LEU A 5 -5.05 64.40 10.46
CA LEU A 5 -4.26 63.24 10.84
C LEU A 5 -5.14 62.04 11.25
N LEU A 6 -4.52 60.85 11.35
CA LEU A 6 -5.00 59.52 11.81
C LEU A 6 -5.58 58.62 10.70
N ILE A 7 -5.18 57.35 10.53
CA ILE A 7 -5.11 56.29 11.56
C ILE A 7 -3.98 55.26 11.31
N LEU A 8 -3.41 54.87 12.44
CA LEU A 8 -2.53 53.76 12.82
C LEU A 8 -3.04 52.35 12.42
N ALA A 9 -2.15 51.47 11.95
CA ALA A 9 -2.00 50.05 12.38
C ALA A 9 -1.25 49.24 11.30
N VAL A 10 0.08 49.19 11.39
CA VAL A 10 0.84 48.15 10.69
C VAL A 10 0.64 46.85 11.47
N ALA A 11 -0.06 45.91 10.86
CA ALA A 11 -0.33 44.60 11.42
C ALA A 11 0.98 43.84 11.68
N LEU A 12 1.15 43.40 12.92
CA LEU A 12 2.25 42.58 13.39
C LEU A 12 2.17 41.21 12.69
N SER A 13 3.16 40.88 11.87
CA SER A 13 3.29 39.57 11.21
C SER A 13 3.49 38.48 12.25
N ALA A 14 2.47 37.65 12.49
CA ALA A 14 2.60 36.44 13.28
C ALA A 14 3.21 35.33 12.41
N THR A 15 4.53 35.15 12.51
CA THR A 15 5.24 34.02 11.89
C THR A 15 4.95 32.76 12.70
N SER A 16 3.91 32.01 12.33
CA SER A 16 3.66 30.69 12.92
C SER A 16 4.62 29.65 12.32
N ALA A 17 5.82 29.56 12.87
CA ALA A 17 6.74 28.45 12.62
C ALA A 17 6.30 27.23 13.45
N HIS A 18 5.29 26.50 12.99
CA HIS A 18 5.02 25.16 13.49
C HIS A 18 5.91 24.16 12.77
N GLY A 19 7.14 23.99 13.27
CA GLY A 19 7.97 22.84 12.92
C GLY A 19 7.32 21.58 13.50
N GLN A 20 6.54 20.87 12.68
CA GLN A 20 6.13 19.51 13.02
C GLN A 20 7.25 18.56 12.63
N THR A 21 8.03 18.16 13.64
CA THR A 21 8.83 16.95 13.60
C THR A 21 7.89 15.76 13.41
N TYR A 22 7.76 15.29 12.17
CA TYR A 22 7.16 13.98 11.90
C TYR A 22 8.15 12.91 12.34
N GLN A 23 8.13 12.60 13.63
CA GLN A 23 8.78 11.39 14.15
C GLN A 23 7.72 10.30 14.10
N SER A 24 7.70 9.56 12.98
CA SER A 24 6.95 8.31 12.90
C SER A 24 7.63 7.32 13.84
N VAL A 25 7.17 7.30 15.08
CA VAL A 25 7.44 6.20 16.00
C VAL A 25 6.60 5.05 15.50
N GLN A 26 7.24 4.13 14.78
CA GLN A 26 6.66 2.82 14.48
C GLN A 26 6.54 2.08 15.81
N ASP A 27 5.32 2.04 16.35
CA ASP A 27 4.98 1.26 17.52
C ASP A 27 4.91 -0.22 17.08
N PRO A 28 5.79 -1.13 17.56
CA PRO A 28 5.82 -2.53 17.13
C PRO A 28 4.61 -3.34 17.62
N ALA A 29 3.68 -2.71 18.35
CA ALA A 29 2.51 -3.33 18.96
C ALA A 29 1.17 -2.66 18.61
N ALA A 30 1.14 -1.71 17.67
CA ALA A 30 -0.14 -1.36 17.05
C ALA A 30 -0.67 -2.63 16.35
N PRO A 31 -1.92 -3.07 16.57
CA PRO A 31 -2.51 -4.06 15.69
C PRO A 31 -2.47 -3.40 14.32
N VAL A 32 -1.55 -3.87 13.45
CA VAL A 32 -1.77 -3.80 12.01
C VAL A 32 -3.20 -4.24 11.89
N THR A 33 -4.08 -3.38 11.38
CA THR A 33 -5.42 -3.78 10.95
C THR A 33 -5.16 -4.82 9.88
N ARG A 34 -4.93 -6.04 10.34
CA ARG A 34 -4.53 -7.18 9.54
C ARG A 34 -5.81 -7.47 8.80
N GLY A 35 -5.88 -6.96 7.57
CA GLY A 35 -6.94 -7.34 6.65
C GLY A 35 -7.07 -8.86 6.71
N TYR A 36 -8.29 -9.35 6.53
CA TYR A 36 -8.53 -10.79 6.45
C TYR A 36 -7.42 -11.46 5.62
N PRO A 37 -6.91 -12.67 5.93
CA PRO A 37 -5.68 -13.16 5.32
C PRO A 37 -5.69 -13.14 3.77
N VAL A 38 -6.87 -13.23 3.15
CA VAL A 38 -7.09 -13.00 1.71
C VAL A 38 -6.80 -11.56 1.24
N GLU A 39 -7.20 -10.54 2.00
CA GLU A 39 -6.89 -9.13 1.71
C GLU A 39 -5.38 -8.89 1.82
N GLU A 40 -4.70 -9.47 2.82
CA GLU A 40 -3.24 -9.37 2.94
C GLU A 40 -2.53 -10.07 1.78
N LEU A 41 -2.99 -11.28 1.41
CA LEU A 41 -2.49 -12.01 0.24
C LEU A 41 -2.67 -11.22 -1.06
N ALA A 42 -3.82 -10.55 -1.23
CA ALA A 42 -4.06 -9.67 -2.38
C ALA A 42 -3.01 -8.55 -2.47
N GLY A 43 -2.64 -7.95 -1.35
CA GLY A 43 -1.58 -6.94 -1.27
C GLY A 43 -0.22 -7.49 -1.70
N ILE A 44 0.16 -8.68 -1.21
CA ILE A 44 1.40 -9.36 -1.62
C ILE A 44 1.43 -9.62 -3.13
N LEU A 45 0.32 -10.09 -3.71
CA LEU A 45 0.21 -10.29 -5.16
C LEU A 45 0.40 -8.98 -5.94
N GLY A 46 -0.09 -7.87 -5.39
CA GLY A 46 0.12 -6.53 -5.96
C GLY A 46 1.58 -6.11 -5.98
N GLU A 47 2.31 -6.33 -4.89
CA GLU A 47 3.75 -6.06 -4.81
C GLU A 47 4.56 -6.92 -5.79
N LEU A 48 4.25 -8.22 -5.86
CA LEU A 48 4.86 -9.15 -6.81
C LEU A 48 4.57 -8.77 -8.26
N HIS A 49 3.36 -8.28 -8.54
CA HIS A 49 3.00 -7.77 -9.86
C HIS A 49 3.85 -6.56 -10.24
N TYR A 50 4.06 -5.60 -9.33
CA TYR A 50 4.93 -4.46 -9.62
C TYR A 50 6.36 -4.91 -9.95
N LEU A 51 6.95 -5.81 -9.17
CA LEU A 51 8.30 -6.33 -9.43
C LEU A 51 8.40 -6.99 -10.81
N SER A 52 7.38 -7.75 -11.20
CA SER A 52 7.34 -8.44 -12.49
C SER A 52 7.13 -7.47 -13.64
N PHE A 53 6.21 -6.52 -13.50
CA PHE A 53 5.98 -5.45 -14.47
C PHE A 53 7.23 -4.58 -14.70
N ALA A 54 7.87 -4.13 -13.61
CA ALA A 54 9.01 -3.21 -13.67
C ALA A 54 10.28 -3.88 -14.19
N CYS A 55 10.52 -5.16 -13.84
CA CYS A 55 11.77 -5.85 -14.17
C CYS A 55 11.65 -6.87 -15.32
N GLY A 56 10.47 -7.47 -15.52
CA GLY A 56 10.15 -8.39 -16.61
C GLY A 56 9.48 -7.70 -17.81
N GLY A 57 8.98 -6.47 -17.61
CA GLY A 57 8.30 -5.67 -18.63
C GLY A 57 6.78 -5.80 -18.57
N GLU A 58 6.09 -4.92 -19.28
CA GLU A 58 4.64 -4.73 -19.16
C GLU A 58 3.80 -5.96 -19.54
N ASN A 59 4.38 -6.90 -20.28
CA ASN A 59 3.71 -8.14 -20.68
C ASN A 59 3.76 -9.23 -19.60
N ASP A 60 4.50 -9.04 -18.51
CA ASP A 60 4.52 -9.99 -17.38
C ASP A 60 3.29 -9.81 -16.48
N GLN A 61 2.24 -10.54 -16.82
CA GLN A 61 0.91 -10.44 -16.21
C GLN A 61 0.58 -11.59 -15.24
N GLN A 62 1.53 -12.48 -14.96
CA GLN A 62 1.28 -13.71 -14.18
C GLN A 62 0.60 -13.42 -12.83
N TRP A 63 1.09 -12.46 -12.06
CA TRP A 63 0.50 -12.14 -10.75
C TRP A 63 -0.88 -11.48 -10.84
N ARG A 64 -1.15 -10.79 -11.95
CA ARG A 64 -2.50 -10.26 -12.22
C ARG A 64 -3.46 -11.40 -12.55
N GLU A 65 -3.03 -12.41 -13.29
CA GLU A 65 -3.82 -13.61 -13.56
C GLU A 65 -4.15 -14.37 -12.26
N VAL A 66 -3.15 -14.58 -11.39
CA VAL A 66 -3.37 -15.18 -10.05
C VAL A 66 -4.35 -14.36 -9.22
N MET A 67 -4.25 -13.02 -9.25
CA MET A 67 -5.21 -12.16 -8.54
C MET A 67 -6.63 -12.31 -9.10
N LEU A 68 -6.80 -12.45 -10.43
CA LEU A 68 -8.11 -12.67 -11.04
C LEU A 68 -8.71 -14.01 -10.61
N GLU A 69 -7.91 -15.07 -10.60
CA GLU A 69 -8.33 -16.40 -10.10
C GLU A 69 -8.77 -16.33 -8.64
N MET A 70 -7.99 -15.64 -7.79
CA MET A 70 -8.34 -15.46 -6.38
C MET A 70 -9.65 -14.69 -6.22
N LEU A 71 -9.89 -13.63 -7.01
CA LEU A 71 -11.18 -12.91 -6.97
C LEU A 71 -12.36 -13.81 -7.36
N ASP A 72 -12.17 -14.71 -8.32
CA ASP A 72 -13.24 -15.60 -8.78
C ASP A 72 -13.55 -16.71 -7.78
N LEU A 73 -12.58 -17.12 -6.97
CA LEU A 73 -12.77 -18.07 -5.87
C LEU A 73 -13.35 -17.40 -4.61
N GLU A 74 -12.76 -16.29 -4.18
CA GLU A 74 -13.04 -15.66 -2.88
C GLU A 74 -14.18 -14.64 -2.94
N ALA A 75 -14.37 -14.00 -4.08
CA ALA A 75 -15.38 -12.97 -4.28
C ALA A 75 -16.05 -13.07 -5.67
N PRO A 76 -16.72 -14.21 -5.98
CA PRO A 76 -17.28 -14.50 -7.29
C PRO A 76 -18.37 -13.50 -7.72
N THR A 77 -19.05 -12.89 -6.75
CA THR A 77 -20.05 -11.86 -7.00
C THR A 77 -19.44 -10.47 -6.89
N ARG A 78 -19.94 -9.53 -7.69
CA ARG A 78 -19.58 -8.12 -7.54
C ARG A 78 -20.08 -7.61 -6.19
N GLY A 79 -19.29 -6.76 -5.55
CA GLY A 79 -19.68 -6.10 -4.31
C GLY A 79 -18.47 -5.61 -3.51
N ALA A 80 -18.76 -5.09 -2.32
CA ALA A 80 -17.77 -4.44 -1.48
C ALA A 80 -16.58 -5.34 -1.15
N TYR A 81 -16.76 -6.65 -0.98
CA TYR A 81 -15.62 -7.54 -0.68
C TYR A 81 -14.66 -7.68 -1.88
N ARG A 82 -15.18 -7.93 -3.08
CA ARG A 82 -14.39 -7.97 -4.32
C ARG A 82 -13.62 -6.66 -4.53
N GLU A 83 -14.26 -5.54 -4.26
CA GLU A 83 -13.65 -4.20 -4.33
C GLU A 83 -12.52 -4.03 -3.30
N ARG A 84 -12.69 -4.50 -2.06
CA ARG A 84 -11.61 -4.45 -1.05
C ARG A 84 -10.40 -5.29 -1.46
N LEU A 85 -10.61 -6.49 -1.99
CA LEU A 85 -9.52 -7.34 -2.50
C LEU A 85 -8.77 -6.65 -3.65
N ALA A 86 -9.50 -6.10 -4.61
CA ALA A 86 -8.91 -5.34 -5.71
C ALA A 86 -8.15 -4.09 -5.22
N ASN A 87 -8.69 -3.39 -4.22
CA ASN A 87 -8.03 -2.23 -3.61
C ASN A 87 -6.73 -2.63 -2.91
N SER A 88 -6.73 -3.73 -2.14
CA SER A 88 -5.51 -4.22 -1.48
C SER A 88 -4.41 -4.56 -2.49
N PHE A 89 -4.75 -5.26 -3.59
CA PHE A 89 -3.81 -5.50 -4.69
C PHE A 89 -3.23 -4.20 -5.27
N ASN A 90 -4.09 -3.21 -5.54
CA ASN A 90 -3.65 -1.92 -6.08
C ASN A 90 -2.80 -1.13 -5.07
N GLU A 91 -3.07 -1.26 -3.78
CA GLU A 91 -2.28 -0.66 -2.71
C GLU A 91 -0.89 -1.30 -2.61
N GLY A 92 -0.80 -2.63 -2.65
CA GLY A 92 0.47 -3.37 -2.73
C GLY A 92 1.31 -2.95 -3.93
N PHE A 93 0.71 -2.91 -5.13
CA PHE A 93 1.40 -2.43 -6.33
C PHE A 93 2.03 -1.05 -6.13
N ARG A 94 1.23 -0.06 -5.69
CA ARG A 94 1.69 1.31 -5.46
C ARG A 94 2.72 1.39 -4.33
N PHE A 95 2.59 0.54 -3.33
CA PHE A 95 3.51 0.50 -2.21
C PHE A 95 4.90 0.06 -2.65
N HIS A 96 4.99 -0.98 -3.49
CA HIS A 96 6.26 -1.39 -4.05
C HIS A 96 6.80 -0.39 -5.09
N GLU A 97 5.91 0.24 -5.88
CA GLU A 97 6.27 1.31 -6.82
C GLU A 97 7.04 2.45 -6.15
N ARG A 98 6.57 2.91 -4.98
CA ARG A 98 7.23 4.00 -4.23
C ARG A 98 8.63 3.65 -3.74
N ARG A 99 8.97 2.36 -3.63
CA ARG A 99 10.30 1.93 -3.19
C ARG A 99 11.36 2.02 -4.30
N GLN A 100 10.95 2.08 -5.57
CA GLN A 100 11.84 2.16 -6.71
C GLN A 100 12.93 1.07 -6.71
N THR A 101 12.55 -0.15 -6.36
CA THR A 101 13.44 -1.31 -6.26
C THR A 101 14.25 -1.51 -7.54
N ARG A 102 15.57 -1.70 -7.42
CA ARG A 102 16.43 -1.92 -8.59
C ARG A 102 16.29 -3.36 -9.09
N CYS A 103 16.09 -3.50 -10.40
CA CYS A 103 16.10 -4.81 -11.03
C CYS A 103 17.47 -5.48 -10.89
N GLY A 104 17.45 -6.80 -10.66
CA GLY A 104 18.63 -7.60 -10.30
C GLY A 104 18.48 -8.17 -8.89
N ALA A 105 19.59 -8.21 -8.13
CA ALA A 105 19.63 -8.86 -6.82
C ALA A 105 18.65 -8.27 -5.78
N GLU A 106 18.39 -6.96 -5.83
CA GLU A 106 17.44 -6.32 -4.92
C GLU A 106 16.00 -6.76 -5.19
N ALA A 107 15.58 -6.75 -6.46
CA ALA A 107 14.28 -7.26 -6.86
C ALA A 107 14.11 -8.76 -6.55
N GLU A 108 15.15 -9.57 -6.74
CA GLU A 108 15.08 -11.00 -6.45
C GLU A 108 14.89 -11.26 -4.95
N LEU A 109 15.67 -10.59 -4.10
CA LEU A 109 15.49 -10.69 -2.65
C LEU A 109 14.08 -10.27 -2.21
N ALA A 110 13.55 -9.19 -2.80
CA ALA A 110 12.18 -8.74 -2.54
C ALA A 110 11.14 -9.79 -2.99
N ARG A 111 11.32 -10.41 -4.16
CA ARG A 111 10.46 -11.51 -4.65
C ARG A 111 10.47 -12.70 -3.69
N GLU A 112 11.64 -13.14 -3.24
CA GLU A 112 11.77 -14.26 -2.30
C GLU A 112 11.05 -13.98 -0.98
N GLN A 113 11.23 -12.77 -0.43
CA GLN A 113 10.56 -12.34 0.80
C GLN A 113 9.03 -12.29 0.65
N LEU A 114 8.54 -11.71 -0.45
CA LEU A 114 7.10 -11.64 -0.75
C LEU A 114 6.51 -13.02 -1.00
N ALA A 115 7.21 -13.91 -1.71
CA ALA A 115 6.77 -15.28 -1.95
C ALA A 115 6.69 -16.09 -0.65
N SER A 116 7.64 -15.90 0.27
CA SER A 116 7.61 -16.52 1.61
C SER A 116 6.39 -16.04 2.42
N GLN A 117 6.13 -14.73 2.44
CA GLN A 117 4.96 -14.15 3.10
C GLN A 117 3.65 -14.63 2.49
N GLY A 118 3.54 -14.63 1.16
CA GLY A 118 2.37 -15.11 0.44
C GLY A 118 2.07 -16.59 0.71
N ARG A 119 3.12 -17.44 0.79
CA ARG A 119 2.96 -18.85 1.16
C ARG A 119 2.40 -19.00 2.57
N ALA A 120 2.95 -18.29 3.55
CA ALA A 120 2.48 -18.37 4.92
C ALA A 120 1.00 -17.94 5.05
N LEU A 121 0.58 -16.92 4.29
CA LEU A 121 -0.81 -16.49 4.23
C LEU A 121 -1.72 -17.54 3.59
N ALA A 122 -1.29 -18.15 2.48
CA ALA A 122 -2.03 -19.23 1.83
C ALA A 122 -2.20 -20.46 2.74
N GLU A 123 -1.14 -20.86 3.45
CA GLU A 123 -1.19 -21.94 4.45
C GLU A 123 -2.13 -21.59 5.62
N SER A 124 -2.16 -20.32 6.05
CA SER A 124 -3.10 -19.86 7.08
C SER A 124 -4.55 -19.93 6.61
N LEU A 125 -4.83 -19.57 5.35
CA LEU A 125 -6.17 -19.66 4.77
C LEU A 125 -6.65 -21.10 4.65
N GLU A 126 -5.77 -22.01 4.19
CA GLU A 126 -6.07 -23.44 4.16
C GLU A 126 -6.47 -23.95 5.55
N ASN A 127 -5.69 -23.60 6.58
CA ASN A 127 -6.02 -23.96 7.95
C ASN A 127 -7.35 -23.35 8.44
N GLU A 128 -7.71 -22.16 8.00
CA GLU A 128 -8.99 -21.53 8.38
C GLU A 128 -10.19 -22.17 7.67
N TYR A 129 -10.04 -22.60 6.41
CA TYR A 129 -11.12 -23.22 5.65
C TYR A 129 -11.39 -24.67 6.02
N PHE A 130 -10.39 -25.40 6.48
CA PHE A 130 -10.49 -26.85 6.70
C PHE A 130 -10.42 -27.31 8.17
N ASN A 131 -10.24 -26.40 9.13
CA ASN A 131 -10.39 -26.70 10.57
C ASN A 131 -11.73 -26.21 11.13
#